data_AF-A0A971MNE5-F1
#
_entry.id   AF-A0A971MNE5-F1
#
_cell.length_a   1.000
_cell.length_b   1.000
_cell.length_c   1.000
_cell.angle_alpha   90.00
_cell.angle_beta   90.00
_cell.angle_gamma   90.00
#
_symmetry.space_group_name_H-M   'P 1'
#
loop_
_entity.id
_entity.type
_entity.pdbx_description
1 polymer ?
#
loop_
_entity_poly.entity_id
_entity_poly.type
_entity_poly.pdbx_seq_one_letter_code
_entity_poly.pdbx_strand_id
1 'polypeptide(L)'
;MNRFIKKIVIIFVVICLIIAISSFCSAESRKKIEIVKIQGVSLQNNLIRESLEQDLVIYLPVSYWETEKRYPVVYFISGFARYPIDVVSLTTYFDSAMKEADFEFIVVGVNARNKLGGSFCVNSPVTGNWEDFVVKDVIEHVDSNY
;
A
#
# COMPACT_ATOMS: atom_id res chain seq x y z
N MET A 1 -29.31 48.67 -2.76
CA MET A 1 -28.38 47.72 -3.43
C MET A 1 -29.00 47.24 -4.73
N ASN A 2 -28.38 47.55 -5.88
CA ASN A 2 -28.94 47.29 -7.20
C ASN A 2 -29.27 45.80 -7.41
N ARG A 3 -30.43 45.50 -8.01
CA ARG A 3 -30.84 44.13 -8.37
C ARG A 3 -29.77 43.40 -9.19
N PHE A 4 -28.96 44.15 -9.93
CA PHE A 4 -27.81 43.67 -10.68
C PHE A 4 -26.68 43.12 -9.78
N ILE A 5 -26.32 43.85 -8.71
CA ILE A 5 -25.25 43.46 -7.77
C ILE A 5 -25.66 42.20 -6.99
N LYS A 6 -26.93 42.09 -6.59
CA LYS A 6 -27.46 40.87 -5.93
C LYS A 6 -27.34 39.62 -6.80
N LYS A 7 -27.57 39.73 -8.12
CA LYS A 7 -27.43 38.61 -9.05
C LYS A 7 -25.97 38.15 -9.19
N ILE A 8 -25.03 39.09 -9.25
CA ILE A 8 -23.60 38.77 -9.33
C ILE A 8 -23.13 38.05 -8.07
N VAL A 9 -23.53 38.53 -6.88
CA VAL A 9 -23.16 37.88 -5.62
C VAL A 9 -23.73 36.46 -5.51
N ILE A 10 -24.98 36.24 -5.94
CA ILE A 10 -25.60 34.90 -5.93
C ILE A 10 -24.84 33.96 -6.88
N ILE A 11 -24.51 34.40 -8.10
CA ILE A 11 -23.76 33.59 -9.07
C ILE A 11 -22.38 33.23 -8.51
N PHE A 12 -21.69 34.18 -7.89
CA PHE A 12 -20.38 33.95 -7.28
C PHE A 12 -20.46 32.92 -6.15
N VAL A 13 -21.44 33.02 -5.25
CA VAL A 13 -21.65 32.04 -4.16
C VAL A 13 -21.96 30.65 -4.71
N VAL A 14 -22.79 30.53 -5.74
CA VAL A 14 -23.10 29.24 -6.38
C VAL A 14 -21.86 28.62 -7.02
N ILE A 15 -21.04 29.42 -7.69
CA ILE A 15 -19.77 28.96 -8.28
C ILE A 15 -18.81 28.47 -7.19
N CYS A 16 -18.66 29.22 -6.09
CA CYS A 16 -17.83 28.79 -4.95
C CYS A 16 -18.34 27.48 -4.31
N LEU A 17 -19.66 27.31 -4.19
CA LEU A 17 -20.26 26.07 -3.68
C LEU A 17 -19.99 24.88 -4.62
N ILE A 18 -20.10 25.07 -5.94
CA ILE A 18 -19.80 24.01 -6.92
C ILE A 18 -18.32 23.59 -6.84
N ILE A 19 -17.40 24.54 -6.70
CA ILE A 19 -15.95 24.27 -6.57
C ILE A 19 -15.62 23.54 -5.26
N ALA A 20 -16.29 23.90 -4.16
CA ALA A 20 -16.13 23.22 -2.88
C ALA A 20 -16.65 21.77 -2.92
N ILE A 21 -17.78 21.53 -3.59
CA ILE A 21 -18.36 20.20 -3.77
C ILE A 21 -17.47 19.32 -4.66
N SER A 22 -16.89 19.86 -5.73
CA SER A 22 -15.99 19.10 -6.60
C SER A 22 -14.69 18.69 -5.89
N SER A 23 -14.21 19.51 -4.94
CA SER A 23 -13.02 19.19 -4.14
C SER A 23 -13.28 18.12 -3.08
N PHE A 24 -14.53 18.00 -2.60
CA PHE A 24 -14.96 16.92 -1.69
C PHE A 24 -15.25 15.60 -2.41
N CYS A 25 -15.48 15.64 -3.73
CA CYS A 25 -15.77 14.47 -4.57
C CYS A 25 -14.52 13.90 -5.26
N SER A 26 -13.32 14.26 -4.80
CA SER A 26 -12.12 13.45 -5.01
C SER A 26 -11.87 12.61 -3.78
N ALA A 27 -12.86 11.78 -3.41
CA ALA A 27 -12.55 10.59 -2.65
C ALA A 27 -11.62 9.77 -3.54
N GLU A 28 -10.35 9.69 -3.16
CA GLU A 28 -9.36 8.82 -3.78
C GLU A 28 -10.04 7.47 -4.04
N SER A 29 -10.00 7.00 -5.29
CA SER A 29 -10.69 5.77 -5.65
C SER A 29 -10.13 4.66 -4.78
N ARG A 30 -10.88 4.23 -3.76
CA ARG A 30 -10.45 3.23 -2.77
C ARG A 30 -9.96 2.00 -3.53
N LYS A 31 -8.65 1.78 -3.55
CA LYS A 31 -8.05 0.69 -4.34
C LYS A 31 -7.99 -0.54 -3.46
N LYS A 32 -8.48 -1.66 -3.98
CA LYS A 32 -8.30 -2.98 -3.36
C LYS A 32 -6.84 -3.41 -3.33
N ILE A 33 -6.01 -2.83 -4.20
CA ILE A 33 -4.58 -3.08 -4.33
C ILE A 33 -3.85 -1.74 -4.26
N GLU A 34 -2.90 -1.64 -3.35
CA GLU A 34 -1.99 -0.51 -3.22
C GLU A 34 -0.56 -0.96 -3.51
N ILE A 35 0.21 -0.12 -4.19
CA ILE A 35 1.65 -0.32 -4.37
C ILE A 35 2.32 0.82 -3.62
N VAL A 36 3.01 0.48 -2.55
CA VAL A 36 3.65 1.46 -1.67
C VAL A 36 5.16 1.29 -1.70
N LYS A 37 5.85 2.41 -1.49
CA LYS A 37 7.30 2.46 -1.38
C LYS A 37 7.67 2.69 0.07
N ILE A 38 8.49 1.82 0.62
CA ILE A 38 8.95 1.91 1.99
C ILE A 38 10.46 2.10 2.05
N GLN A 39 10.92 2.69 3.15
CA GLN A 39 12.33 2.85 3.42
C GLN A 39 12.88 1.63 4.17
N GLY A 40 13.70 0.83 3.51
CA GLY A 40 14.46 -0.27 4.08
C GLY A 40 15.72 0.22 4.80
N VAL A 41 15.54 0.82 5.97
CA VAL A 41 16.65 1.28 6.85
C VAL A 41 17.63 0.15 7.14
N SER A 42 17.13 -1.07 7.31
CA SER A 42 17.94 -2.27 7.54
C SER A 42 18.88 -2.61 6.37
N LEU A 43 18.63 -2.08 5.16
CA LEU A 43 19.46 -2.35 3.98
C LEU A 43 20.65 -1.38 3.81
N GLN A 44 20.82 -0.36 4.66
CA GLN A 44 21.77 0.75 4.46
C GLN A 44 23.24 0.37 4.23
N ASN A 45 23.75 -0.69 4.89
CA ASN A 45 25.18 -0.95 4.98
C ASN A 45 25.68 -2.12 4.10
N ASN A 46 25.08 -2.32 2.94
CA ASN A 46 25.43 -3.42 2.05
C ASN A 46 26.47 -3.03 0.98
N LEU A 47 27.38 -3.95 0.64
CA LEU A 47 28.47 -3.69 -0.32
C LEU A 47 28.00 -3.48 -1.76
N ILE A 48 26.88 -4.10 -2.15
CA ILE A 48 26.35 -3.98 -3.52
C ILE A 48 25.50 -2.72 -3.73
N ARG A 49 25.39 -1.86 -2.71
CA ARG A 49 24.63 -0.60 -2.72
C ARG A 49 23.19 -0.79 -3.17
N GLU A 50 22.51 -1.77 -2.57
CA GLU A 50 21.09 -2.03 -2.76
C GLU A 50 20.25 -0.77 -2.57
N SER A 51 19.15 -0.66 -3.32
CA SER A 51 18.19 0.41 -3.08
C SER A 51 17.68 0.32 -1.65
N LEU A 52 17.50 1.46 -1.00
CA LEU A 52 16.80 1.51 0.29
C LEU A 52 15.30 1.71 0.11
N GLU A 53 14.86 2.20 -1.05
CA GLU A 53 13.46 2.26 -1.38
C GLU A 53 13.03 0.90 -1.94
N GLN A 54 12.07 0.27 -1.27
CA GLN A 54 11.57 -1.06 -1.59
C GLN A 54 10.06 -1.01 -1.81
N ASP A 55 9.58 -1.70 -2.84
CA ASP A 55 8.15 -1.77 -3.13
C ASP A 55 7.49 -2.85 -2.28
N LEU A 56 6.31 -2.54 -1.74
CA LEU A 56 5.35 -3.50 -1.21
C LEU A 56 4.05 -3.43 -2.00
N VAL A 57 3.33 -4.55 -2.05
CA VAL A 57 2.00 -4.62 -2.66
C VAL A 57 0.99 -5.02 -1.59
N ILE A 58 0.04 -4.14 -1.29
CA ILE A 58 -0.94 -4.35 -0.23
C ILE A 58 -2.27 -4.69 -0.89
N TYR A 59 -2.83 -5.84 -0.53
CA TYR A 59 -4.15 -6.28 -0.96
C TYR A 59 -5.10 -6.23 0.22
N LEU A 60 -6.15 -5.44 0.07
CA LEU A 60 -7.09 -5.11 1.14
C LEU A 60 -8.39 -5.89 0.98
N PRO A 61 -8.96 -6.39 2.09
CA PRO A 61 -10.27 -7.03 2.07
C PRO A 61 -11.37 -6.02 1.74
N VAL A 62 -12.53 -6.51 1.30
CA VAL A 62 -13.61 -5.66 0.78
C VAL A 62 -14.13 -4.72 1.87
N SER A 63 -14.24 -5.20 3.11
CA SER A 63 -14.73 -4.38 4.23
C SER A 63 -13.72 -3.39 4.82
N TYR A 64 -12.47 -3.37 4.33
CA TYR A 64 -11.37 -2.59 4.93
C TYR A 64 -11.73 -1.10 5.14
N TRP A 65 -12.45 -0.51 4.19
CA TRP A 65 -12.84 0.90 4.22
C TRP A 65 -14.23 1.16 4.82
N GLU A 66 -14.92 0.11 5.24
CA GLU A 66 -16.29 0.14 5.75
C GLU A 66 -16.34 -0.03 7.27
N THR A 67 -15.23 -0.48 7.87
CA THR A 67 -15.13 -0.78 9.30
C THR A 67 -13.83 -0.23 9.90
N GLU A 68 -13.78 -0.08 11.22
CA GLU A 68 -12.54 0.21 11.97
C GLU A 68 -11.89 -1.08 12.51
N LYS A 69 -12.26 -2.25 11.96
CA LYS A 69 -11.75 -3.54 12.41
C LYS A 69 -10.25 -3.65 12.07
N ARG A 70 -9.48 -4.26 12.97
CA ARG A 70 -8.12 -4.71 12.66
C ARG A 70 -8.17 -6.07 11.95
N TYR A 71 -7.44 -6.17 10.85
CA TYR A 71 -7.32 -7.39 10.06
C TYR A 71 -5.97 -8.04 10.34
N PRO A 72 -5.87 -9.38 10.45
CA PRO A 72 -4.58 -10.01 10.45
C PRO A 72 -3.96 -9.91 9.06
N VAL A 73 -2.66 -10.13 9.03
CA VAL A 73 -1.83 -9.90 7.85
C VAL A 73 -1.18 -11.21 7.43
N VAL A 74 -1.27 -11.51 6.13
CA VAL A 74 -0.56 -12.62 5.48
C VAL A 74 0.55 -12.04 4.63
N TYR A 75 1.80 -12.32 5.00
CA TYR A 75 2.98 -11.87 4.26
C TYR A 75 3.32 -12.87 3.14
N PHE A 76 3.15 -12.45 1.89
CA PHE A 76 3.51 -13.22 0.71
C PHE A 76 4.90 -12.80 0.22
N ILE A 77 5.91 -13.61 0.55
CA ILE A 77 7.30 -13.32 0.26
C ILE A 77 7.66 -13.76 -1.16
N SER A 78 8.25 -12.84 -1.94
CA SER A 78 8.65 -13.11 -3.32
C SER A 78 9.76 -14.18 -3.40
N GLY A 79 9.62 -15.10 -4.36
CA GLY A 79 10.68 -16.07 -4.68
C GLY A 79 11.85 -15.47 -5.47
N PHE A 80 12.84 -16.31 -5.79
CA PHE A 80 13.98 -15.90 -6.62
C PHE A 80 13.51 -15.41 -8.01
N ALA A 81 14.04 -14.26 -8.42
CA ALA A 81 13.72 -13.53 -9.64
C ALA A 81 12.23 -13.11 -9.77
N ARG A 82 11.47 -13.14 -8.68
CA ARG A 82 10.08 -12.72 -8.60
C ARG A 82 9.94 -11.32 -8.00
N TYR A 83 8.74 -10.75 -8.11
CA TYR A 83 8.44 -9.39 -7.64
C TYR A 83 7.19 -9.41 -6.76
N PRO A 84 7.05 -8.48 -5.81
CA PRO A 84 5.90 -8.44 -4.89
C PRO A 84 4.55 -8.31 -5.62
N ILE A 85 4.55 -7.74 -6.83
CA ILE A 85 3.35 -7.60 -7.69
C ILE A 85 2.73 -8.94 -8.12
N ASP A 86 3.46 -10.05 -7.98
CA ASP A 86 2.93 -11.38 -8.28
C ASP A 86 1.67 -11.72 -7.47
N VAL A 87 1.51 -11.11 -6.28
CA VAL A 87 0.31 -11.18 -5.44
C VAL A 87 -0.96 -10.81 -6.22
N VAL A 88 -0.90 -9.87 -7.18
CA VAL A 88 -2.05 -9.44 -7.98
C VAL A 88 -2.67 -10.60 -8.76
N SER A 89 -1.82 -11.50 -9.27
CA SER A 89 -2.27 -12.68 -10.02
C SER A 89 -2.99 -13.73 -9.17
N LEU A 90 -2.89 -13.62 -7.83
CA LEU A 90 -3.45 -14.56 -6.86
C LEU A 90 -4.73 -14.03 -6.17
N THR A 91 -5.17 -12.81 -6.48
CA THR A 91 -6.28 -12.13 -5.80
C THR A 91 -7.59 -12.93 -5.79
N THR A 92 -7.94 -13.61 -6.90
CA THR A 92 -9.11 -14.49 -6.96
C THR A 92 -9.04 -15.65 -5.96
N TYR A 93 -7.84 -16.19 -5.72
CA TYR A 93 -7.65 -17.26 -4.72
C TYR A 93 -7.76 -16.71 -3.31
N PHE A 94 -7.22 -15.52 -3.04
CA PHE A 94 -7.37 -14.87 -1.74
C PHE A 94 -8.83 -14.53 -1.43
N ASP A 95 -9.58 -14.01 -2.41
CA ASP A 95 -11.02 -13.75 -2.28
C ASP A 95 -11.80 -15.03 -1.97
N SER A 96 -11.46 -16.12 -2.67
CA SER A 96 -12.09 -17.42 -2.42
C SER A 96 -11.75 -17.95 -1.02
N ALA A 97 -10.49 -17.85 -0.61
CA ALA A 97 -10.04 -18.29 0.72
C ALA A 97 -10.68 -17.50 1.86
N MET A 98 -10.78 -16.16 1.75
CA MET A 98 -11.46 -15.32 2.74
C MET A 98 -12.95 -15.69 2.88
N LYS A 99 -13.60 -15.94 1.74
CA LYS A 99 -15.00 -16.36 1.70
C LYS A 99 -15.21 -17.75 2.33
N GLU A 100 -14.34 -18.71 2.01
CA GLU A 100 -14.41 -20.07 2.56
C GLU A 100 -14.11 -20.11 4.06
N ALA A 101 -13.16 -19.30 4.53
CA ALA A 101 -12.80 -19.20 5.93
C ALA A 101 -13.79 -18.36 6.78
N ASP A 102 -14.75 -17.68 6.13
CA ASP A 102 -15.64 -16.68 6.74
C ASP A 102 -14.85 -15.61 7.54
N PHE A 103 -13.71 -15.20 6.99
CA PHE A 103 -12.80 -14.30 7.66
C PHE A 103 -11.88 -13.55 6.69
N GLU A 104 -11.79 -12.23 6.85
CA GLU A 104 -10.99 -11.34 6.01
C GLU A 104 -9.62 -11.01 6.61
N PHE A 105 -8.63 -10.87 5.74
CA PHE A 105 -7.24 -10.54 6.08
C PHE A 105 -6.62 -9.61 5.03
N ILE A 106 -5.52 -8.94 5.38
CA ILE A 106 -4.69 -8.18 4.44
C ILE A 106 -3.63 -9.13 3.88
N VAL A 107 -3.32 -9.02 2.59
CA VAL A 107 -2.16 -9.71 2.00
C VAL A 107 -1.10 -8.69 1.63
N VAL A 108 0.14 -8.92 2.08
CA VAL A 108 1.28 -8.04 1.81
C VAL A 108 2.27 -8.80 0.93
N GLY A 109 2.37 -8.41 -0.33
CA GLY A 109 3.46 -8.80 -1.23
C GLY A 109 4.75 -8.14 -0.81
N VAL A 110 5.69 -8.93 -0.28
CA VAL A 110 6.97 -8.46 0.22
C VAL A 110 8.05 -8.63 -0.84
N ASN A 111 8.79 -7.56 -1.12
CA ASN A 111 9.96 -7.67 -1.97
C ASN A 111 11.08 -8.43 -1.24
N ALA A 112 11.52 -9.53 -1.85
CA ALA A 112 12.71 -10.28 -1.44
C ALA A 112 13.70 -10.45 -2.60
N ARG A 113 13.63 -9.55 -3.60
CA ARG A 113 14.53 -9.51 -4.75
C ARG A 113 15.54 -8.38 -4.59
N ASN A 114 16.81 -8.76 -4.56
CA ASN A 114 17.97 -7.87 -4.58
C ASN A 114 18.55 -7.77 -6.00
N LYS A 115 19.66 -7.03 -6.19
CA LYS A 115 20.36 -6.94 -7.49
C LYS A 115 20.85 -8.27 -8.07
N LEU A 116 21.00 -9.31 -7.25
CA LEU A 116 21.41 -10.66 -7.67
C LEU A 116 20.22 -11.57 -7.99
N GLY A 117 18.99 -11.05 -7.88
CA GLY A 117 17.76 -11.77 -8.20
C GLY A 117 17.03 -12.34 -6.98
N GLY A 118 17.64 -12.39 -5.80
CA GLY A 118 16.99 -12.92 -4.61
C GLY A 118 17.80 -12.70 -3.34
N SER A 119 17.13 -12.25 -2.29
CA SER A 119 17.72 -12.10 -0.96
C SER A 119 17.58 -13.33 -0.09
N PHE A 120 16.63 -14.22 -0.41
CA PHE A 120 16.23 -15.35 0.44
C PHE A 120 15.87 -14.93 1.88
N CYS A 121 15.55 -13.65 2.08
CA CYS A 121 15.28 -13.05 3.38
C CYS A 121 16.40 -13.30 4.41
N VAL A 122 17.67 -13.36 3.98
CA VAL A 122 18.81 -13.54 4.89
C VAL A 122 19.66 -12.29 5.03
N ASN A 123 20.22 -12.10 6.23
CA ASN A 123 21.17 -11.04 6.48
C ASN A 123 22.55 -11.35 5.89
N SER A 124 23.16 -10.34 5.27
CA SER A 124 24.46 -10.48 4.62
C SER A 124 25.18 -9.14 4.57
N PRO A 125 26.49 -9.10 4.91
CA PRO A 125 27.28 -7.88 4.75
C PRO A 125 27.40 -7.46 3.28
N VAL A 126 27.23 -8.39 2.34
CA VAL A 126 27.35 -8.12 0.91
C VAL A 126 26.05 -7.58 0.34
N THR A 127 24.93 -8.29 0.59
CA THR A 127 23.65 -8.02 -0.07
C THR A 127 22.66 -7.22 0.77
N GLY A 128 22.94 -7.02 2.05
CA GLY A 128 22.10 -6.27 3.00
C GLY A 128 21.38 -7.16 4.01
N ASN A 129 20.85 -6.54 5.06
CA ASN A 129 20.13 -7.24 6.12
C ASN A 129 18.65 -7.43 5.75
N TRP A 130 18.39 -8.40 4.86
CA TRP A 130 17.05 -8.63 4.34
C TRP A 130 16.10 -9.34 5.31
N GLU A 131 16.62 -10.08 6.29
CA GLU A 131 15.79 -10.62 7.37
C GLU A 131 15.26 -9.45 8.21
N ASP A 132 16.16 -8.55 8.63
CA ASP A 132 15.81 -7.36 9.40
C ASP A 132 14.84 -6.46 8.64
N PHE A 133 15.05 -6.25 7.34
CA PHE A 133 14.12 -5.51 6.49
C PHE A 133 12.69 -6.08 6.56
N VAL A 134 12.54 -7.40 6.46
CA VAL A 134 11.22 -8.04 6.49
C VAL A 134 10.61 -7.99 7.90
N VAL A 135 11.37 -8.35 8.94
CA VAL A 135 10.80 -8.52 10.29
C VAL A 135 10.72 -7.21 11.10
N LYS A 136 11.40 -6.15 10.66
CA LYS A 136 11.37 -4.83 11.31
C LYS A 136 10.71 -3.83 10.40
N ASP A 137 11.39 -3.45 9.31
CA ASP A 137 10.99 -2.30 8.49
C ASP A 137 9.60 -2.52 7.82
N VAL A 138 9.37 -3.70 7.25
CA VAL A 138 8.09 -4.05 6.61
C VAL A 138 6.97 -4.17 7.63
N ILE A 139 7.18 -4.91 8.73
CA ILE A 139 6.16 -5.10 9.77
C ILE A 139 5.78 -3.77 10.42
N GLU A 140 6.78 -2.95 10.78
CA GLU A 140 6.53 -1.63 11.37
C GLU A 140 5.73 -0.72 10.44
N HIS A 141 6.05 -0.72 9.15
CA HIS A 141 5.28 0.03 8.17
C HIS A 141 3.84 -0.47 8.09
N VAL A 142 3.63 -1.79 7.99
CA VAL A 142 2.29 -2.35 7.87
C VAL A 142 1.46 -2.06 9.12
N ASP A 143 1.97 -2.36 10.31
CA ASP A 143 1.26 -2.19 11.58
C ASP A 143 0.90 -0.72 11.89
N SER A 144 1.66 0.23 11.34
CA SER A 144 1.45 1.67 11.54
C SER A 144 0.49 2.29 10.53
N ASN A 145 0.25 1.65 9.39
CA ASN A 145 -0.53 2.23 8.28
C ASN A 145 -1.79 1.42 7.94
N TYR A 146 -1.92 0.18 8.43
CA TYR A 146 -3.01 -0.75 8.14
C TYR A 146 -3.56 -1.45 9.40
#